data_AF-A0A1E1X1D2-F1
#
_entry.id   AF-A0A1E1X1D2-F1
#
_cell.length_a   1.000
_cell.length_b   1.000
_cell.length_c   1.000
_cell.angle_alpha   90.00
_cell.angle_beta   90.00
_cell.angle_gamma   90.00
#
_symmetry.space_group_name_H-M   'P 1'
#
loop_
_entity.id
_entity.type
_entity.pdbx_description
1 polymer ?
#
loop_
_entity_poly.entity_id
_entity_poly.type
_entity_poly.pdbx_seq_one_letter_code
_entity_poly.pdbx_strand_id
1 'polypeptide(L)'
;YPSWPRPPSEEALEAIEVPTWRMRTVATAYTMEGTEDLDDEVFLKRHEKPERDERRRKKWDMQRMREEQQMERLRRKQLRSQPEVERPPSCPRSFCGHLRNVHRIEVVEALPVVAFGQPIPDLEPGEFSVPWLSRHGEQSRTVDRSRPKHRKQHSGHWR
;
A
#
# COMPACT_ATOMS: atom_id res chain seq x y z
N TYR A 1 -3.24 -14.88 -13.78
CA TYR A 1 -1.94 -14.59 -14.42
C TYR A 1 -1.91 -13.12 -14.75
N PRO A 2 -0.88 -12.35 -14.34
CA PRO A 2 -0.76 -10.98 -14.81
C PRO A 2 -0.54 -11.02 -16.33
N SER A 3 -1.49 -10.44 -17.07
CA SER A 3 -1.41 -10.34 -18.52
C SER A 3 -0.27 -9.41 -18.89
N TRP A 4 0.62 -9.87 -19.77
CA TRP A 4 1.63 -9.00 -20.36
C TRP A 4 0.94 -7.83 -21.08
N PRO A 5 1.48 -6.61 -20.99
CA PRO A 5 0.93 -5.48 -21.72
C PRO A 5 0.87 -5.83 -23.21
N ARG A 6 -0.26 -5.45 -23.83
CA ARG A 6 -0.49 -5.67 -25.26
C ARG A 6 0.65 -5.03 -26.06
N PRO A 7 1.20 -5.71 -27.08
CA PRO A 7 2.24 -5.11 -27.90
C PRO A 7 1.72 -3.81 -28.53
N PRO A 8 2.59 -2.80 -28.71
CA PRO A 8 2.24 -1.56 -29.39
C PRO A 8 1.66 -1.86 -30.78
N SER A 9 0.69 -1.05 -31.24
CA SER A 9 0.20 -1.13 -32.62
C SER A 9 1.33 -0.82 -33.61
N GLU A 10 1.24 -1.30 -34.84
CA GLU A 10 2.23 -1.02 -35.90
C GLU A 10 2.43 0.51 -36.10
N GLU A 11 1.35 1.28 -36.00
CA GLU A 11 1.38 2.76 -35.99
C GLU A 11 2.22 3.34 -34.84
N ALA A 12 2.18 2.71 -33.65
CA ALA A 12 2.97 3.13 -32.50
C ALA A 12 4.44 2.72 -32.63
N LEU A 13 4.77 1.71 -33.44
CA LEU A 13 6.15 1.33 -33.75
C LEU A 13 6.75 2.25 -34.81
N GLU A 14 5.97 2.68 -35.81
CA GLU A 14 6.40 3.66 -36.81
C GLU A 14 6.58 5.08 -36.23
N ALA A 15 5.83 5.42 -35.17
CA ALA A 15 6.01 6.67 -34.43
C ALA A 15 7.28 6.69 -33.56
N ILE A 16 7.99 5.57 -33.41
CA ILE A 16 9.26 5.52 -32.67
C ILE A 16 10.36 5.99 -33.61
N GLU A 17 10.96 7.14 -33.28
CA GLU A 17 12.17 7.61 -33.95
C GLU A 17 13.33 6.66 -33.63
N VAL A 18 13.58 5.70 -34.53
CA VAL A 18 14.69 4.77 -34.40
C VAL A 18 15.95 5.40 -34.99
N PRO A 19 17.04 5.58 -34.21
CA PRO A 19 18.29 6.08 -34.75
C PRO A 19 18.85 5.11 -35.80
N THR A 20 19.10 5.62 -37.01
CA THR A 20 19.68 4.85 -38.12
C THR A 20 21.17 5.13 -38.29
N TRP A 21 21.91 4.19 -38.86
CA TRP A 21 23.30 4.36 -39.26
C TRP A 21 23.45 4.18 -40.78
N ARG A 22 24.51 4.72 -41.36
CA ARG A 22 24.82 4.62 -42.80
C ARG A 22 26.30 4.36 -43.04
N MET A 23 26.62 3.68 -44.13
CA MET A 23 28.01 3.56 -44.58
C MET A 23 28.51 4.92 -45.09
N ARG A 24 29.64 5.36 -44.55
CA ARG A 24 30.36 6.54 -45.00
C ARG A 24 31.82 6.17 -45.19
N THR A 25 32.32 6.30 -46.41
CA THR A 25 33.74 6.14 -46.68
C THR A 25 34.49 7.35 -46.09
N VAL A 26 35.53 7.08 -45.31
CA VAL A 26 36.41 8.11 -44.74
C VAL A 26 37.77 7.93 -45.37
N ALA A 27 38.26 8.96 -46.07
CA ALA A 27 39.61 8.95 -46.61
C ALA A 27 40.63 9.16 -45.48
N THR A 28 41.75 8.45 -45.52
CA THR A 28 42.87 8.68 -44.60
C THR A 28 43.56 9.99 -45.00
N ALA A 29 43.23 11.08 -44.32
CA ALA A 29 43.93 12.35 -44.46
C ALA A 29 44.63 12.67 -43.14
N TYR A 30 45.94 12.90 -43.17
CA TYR A 30 46.68 13.39 -42.03
C TYR A 30 46.53 14.92 -41.97
N THR A 31 45.81 15.43 -40.98
CA THR A 31 45.67 16.86 -40.71
C THR A 31 46.24 17.18 -39.33
N MET A 32 47.17 18.13 -39.26
CA MET A 32 47.80 18.53 -37.99
C MET A 32 46.82 19.21 -37.03
N GLU A 33 45.77 19.85 -37.56
CA GLU A 33 44.71 20.45 -36.75
C GLU A 33 43.63 19.42 -36.42
N GLY A 34 43.26 19.33 -35.14
CA GLY A 34 42.15 18.48 -34.68
C GLY A 34 42.49 17.01 -34.44
N THR A 35 43.76 16.59 -34.54
CA THR A 35 44.17 15.25 -34.11
C THR A 35 44.13 15.18 -32.59
N GLU A 36 43.18 14.40 -32.05
CA GLU A 36 43.13 14.12 -30.62
C GLU A 36 44.25 13.16 -30.22
N ASP A 37 44.76 13.33 -29.01
CA ASP A 37 45.70 12.39 -28.40
C ASP A 37 44.96 11.11 -28.02
N LEU A 38 45.43 9.99 -28.59
CA LEU A 38 44.86 8.66 -28.43
C LEU A 38 45.61 7.81 -27.39
N ASP A 39 46.57 8.39 -26.67
CA ASP A 39 47.29 7.68 -25.62
C ASP A 39 46.36 7.29 -24.46
N ASP A 40 46.61 6.10 -23.90
CA ASP A 40 45.84 5.54 -22.79
C ASP A 40 45.77 6.51 -21.60
N GLU A 41 46.84 7.26 -21.32
CA GLU A 41 46.86 8.24 -20.25
C GLU A 41 45.79 9.32 -20.38
N VAL A 42 45.51 9.77 -21.60
CA VAL A 42 44.49 10.80 -21.87
C VAL A 42 43.11 10.25 -21.57
N PHE A 43 42.84 9.02 -21.99
CA PHE A 43 41.59 8.33 -21.66
C PHE A 43 41.46 8.07 -20.16
N LEU A 44 42.52 7.60 -19.49
CA LEU A 44 42.52 7.38 -18.04
C LEU A 44 42.20 8.66 -17.27
N LYS A 45 42.85 9.78 -17.62
CA LYS A 45 42.57 11.10 -17.03
C LYS A 45 41.14 11.56 -17.29
N ARG A 46 40.62 11.38 -18.51
CA ARG A 46 39.24 11.73 -18.88
C ARG A 46 38.21 10.92 -18.09
N HIS A 47 38.50 9.65 -17.79
CA HIS A 47 37.58 8.72 -17.13
C HIS A 47 37.74 8.63 -15.59
N GLU A 48 38.82 9.16 -15.01
CA GLU A 48 39.09 9.05 -13.58
C GLU A 48 37.93 9.54 -12.70
N LYS A 49 37.38 10.72 -13.01
CA LYS A 49 36.27 11.32 -12.27
C LYS A 49 34.97 10.51 -12.39
N PRO A 50 34.42 10.22 -13.59
CA PRO A 50 33.19 9.46 -13.71
C PRO A 50 33.32 8.06 -13.11
N GLU A 51 34.46 7.39 -13.28
CA GLU A 51 34.71 6.09 -12.67
C GLU A 51 34.67 6.17 -11.13
N ARG A 52 35.36 7.15 -10.53
CA ARG A 52 35.34 7.36 -9.08
C ARG A 52 33.93 7.66 -8.57
N ASP A 53 33.15 8.42 -9.32
CA ASP A 53 31.77 8.74 -8.98
C ASP A 53 30.88 7.49 -8.99
N GLU A 54 30.98 6.64 -10.01
CA GLU A 54 30.28 5.36 -10.07
C GLU A 54 30.69 4.42 -8.95
N ARG A 55 31.99 4.31 -8.66
CA ARG A 55 32.51 3.50 -7.53
C ARG A 55 31.94 3.98 -6.20
N ARG A 56 31.82 5.30 -5.99
CA ARG A 56 31.21 5.88 -4.78
C ARG A 56 29.71 5.59 -4.70
N ARG A 57 28.96 5.79 -5.79
CA ARG A 57 27.52 5.46 -5.85
C ARG A 57 27.26 3.99 -5.54
N LYS A 58 28.01 3.07 -6.17
CA LYS A 58 27.90 1.62 -5.90
C LYS A 58 28.07 1.29 -4.42
N LYS A 59 29.03 1.91 -3.73
CA LYS A 59 29.24 1.71 -2.28
C LYS A 59 28.06 2.24 -1.46
N TRP A 60 27.57 3.44 -1.80
CA TRP A 60 26.41 4.04 -1.14
C TRP A 60 25.14 3.20 -1.32
N ASP A 61 24.87 2.74 -2.53
CA ASP A 61 23.68 1.93 -2.83
C ASP A 61 23.75 0.58 -2.13
N MET A 62 24.92 -0.06 -2.11
CA MET A 62 25.14 -1.30 -1.37
C MET A 62 24.93 -1.12 0.14
N GLN A 63 25.40 0.00 0.71
CA GLN A 63 25.17 0.31 2.11
C GLN A 63 23.69 0.52 2.39
N ARG A 64 23.01 1.32 1.57
CA ARG A 64 21.57 1.58 1.69
C ARG A 64 20.76 0.28 1.64
N MET A 65 21.05 -0.61 0.69
CA MET A 65 20.37 -1.92 0.61
C MET A 65 20.56 -2.77 1.88
N ARG A 66 21.75 -2.74 2.50
CA ARG A 66 22.00 -3.47 3.75
C ARG A 66 21.21 -2.87 4.92
N GLU A 67 21.19 -1.55 5.01
CA GLU A 67 20.43 -0.82 6.04
C GLU A 67 18.93 -1.06 5.89
N GLU A 68 18.40 -1.01 4.67
CA GLU A 68 17.01 -1.33 4.35
C GLU A 68 16.66 -2.77 4.74
N GLN A 69 17.50 -3.76 4.38
CA GLN A 69 17.29 -5.16 4.77
C GLN A 69 17.34 -5.35 6.29
N GLN A 70 18.26 -4.69 6.98
CA GLN A 70 18.34 -4.77 8.44
C GLN A 70 17.10 -4.18 9.10
N MET A 71 16.65 -3.01 8.62
CA MET A 71 15.45 -2.34 9.10
C MET A 71 14.20 -3.17 8.84
N GLU A 72 14.06 -3.75 7.65
CA GLU A 72 12.97 -4.65 7.31
C GLU A 72 12.98 -5.90 8.20
N ARG A 73 14.15 -6.52 8.42
CA ARG A 73 14.29 -7.67 9.32
C ARG A 73 13.88 -7.34 10.74
N LEU A 74 14.23 -6.16 11.26
CA LEU A 74 13.82 -5.70 12.58
C LEU A 74 12.29 -5.47 12.64
N ARG A 75 11.70 -4.83 11.63
CA ARG A 75 10.24 -4.64 11.51
C ARG A 75 9.50 -5.99 11.49
N ARG A 76 9.99 -6.97 10.74
CA ARG A 76 9.42 -8.34 10.71
C ARG A 76 9.48 -9.03 12.08
N LYS A 77 10.60 -8.88 12.81
CA LYS A 77 10.72 -9.39 14.17
C LYS A 77 9.74 -8.72 15.12
N GLN A 78 9.62 -7.39 15.07
CA GLN A 78 8.67 -6.64 15.89
C GLN A 78 7.22 -7.02 15.59
N LEU A 79 6.86 -7.24 14.33
CA LEU A 79 5.53 -7.70 13.96
C LEU A 79 5.24 -9.13 14.48
N ARG A 80 6.26 -9.99 14.52
CA ARG A 80 6.14 -11.36 15.06
C ARG A 80 6.18 -11.42 16.60
N SER A 81 6.90 -10.49 17.23
CA SER A 81 7.09 -10.41 18.67
C SER A 81 6.09 -9.49 19.36
N GLN A 82 5.36 -8.66 18.61
CA GLN A 82 4.15 -8.06 19.15
C GLN A 82 3.27 -9.25 19.55
N PRO A 83 2.96 -9.42 20.85
CA PRO A 83 1.81 -10.23 21.20
C PRO A 83 0.65 -9.68 20.39
N GLU A 84 -0.30 -10.53 20.04
CA GLU A 84 -1.62 -10.09 19.61
C GLU A 84 -2.18 -9.25 20.78
N VAL A 85 -1.77 -7.99 20.87
CA VAL A 85 -2.43 -6.97 21.65
C VAL A 85 -3.78 -7.00 21.03
N GLU A 86 -4.73 -7.58 21.76
CA GLU A 86 -6.15 -7.61 21.46
C GLU A 86 -6.50 -6.29 20.81
N ARG A 87 -6.52 -6.28 19.48
CA ARG A 87 -7.00 -5.13 18.74
C ARG A 87 -8.48 -5.07 19.14
N PRO A 88 -9.01 -3.88 19.45
CA PRO A 88 -10.43 -3.76 19.70
C PRO A 88 -11.17 -4.48 18.55
N PRO A 89 -12.20 -5.29 18.85
CA PRO A 89 -12.80 -6.27 17.93
C PRO A 89 -13.38 -5.67 16.63
N SER A 90 -13.27 -4.36 16.44
CA SER A 90 -13.76 -3.58 15.32
C SER A 90 -12.76 -3.37 14.18
N CYS A 91 -11.49 -3.81 14.27
CA CYS A 91 -10.50 -3.55 13.22
C CYS A 91 -10.17 -4.81 12.40
N PRO A 92 -10.87 -5.08 11.28
CA PRO A 92 -10.55 -6.20 10.41
C PRO A 92 -9.18 -6.00 9.74
N ARG A 93 -8.37 -7.07 9.74
CA ARG A 93 -7.00 -7.11 9.17
C ARG A 93 -6.97 -7.01 7.63
N SER A 94 -8.11 -7.21 7.00
CA SER A 94 -8.38 -7.15 5.56
C SER A 94 -9.90 -7.06 5.40
N PHE A 95 -10.40 -6.26 4.45
CA PHE A 95 -11.82 -6.21 4.13
C PHE A 95 -12.33 -7.49 3.45
N CYS A 96 -11.40 -8.30 2.92
CA CYS A 96 -11.68 -9.66 2.48
C CYS A 96 -11.34 -10.62 3.61
N GLY A 97 -12.25 -11.56 3.93
CA GLY A 97 -11.95 -12.67 4.82
C GLY A 97 -10.74 -13.50 4.37
N HIS A 98 -10.35 -14.50 5.16
CA HIS A 98 -9.23 -15.39 4.83
C HIS A 98 -9.33 -15.85 3.38
N LEU A 99 -8.24 -15.75 2.60
CA LEU A 99 -8.24 -16.00 1.15
C LEU A 99 -8.78 -17.40 0.77
N ARG A 100 -8.81 -18.34 1.71
CA ARG A 100 -9.43 -19.67 1.54
C ARG A 100 -10.96 -19.64 1.42
N ASN A 101 -11.62 -18.54 1.78
CA ASN A 101 -13.08 -18.41 1.75
C ASN A 101 -13.58 -17.64 0.51
N VAL A 102 -12.68 -17.20 -0.37
CA VAL A 102 -13.04 -16.51 -1.61
C VAL A 102 -13.37 -17.57 -2.67
N HIS A 103 -14.67 -17.79 -2.92
CA HIS A 103 -15.13 -18.84 -3.83
C HIS A 103 -15.09 -18.41 -5.30
N ARG A 104 -15.30 -17.12 -5.60
CA ARG A 104 -15.18 -16.56 -6.95
C ARG A 104 -14.93 -15.06 -6.91
N ILE A 105 -14.36 -14.54 -7.99
CA ILE A 105 -14.26 -13.10 -8.28
C ILE A 105 -15.19 -12.86 -9.46
N GLU A 106 -16.15 -11.96 -9.31
CA GLU A 106 -17.16 -11.66 -10.32
C GLU A 106 -17.06 -10.17 -10.67
N VAL A 107 -17.04 -9.86 -11.97
CA VAL A 107 -17.05 -8.49 -12.47
C VAL A 107 -18.50 -8.12 -12.72
N VAL A 108 -19.04 -7.25 -11.86
CA VAL A 108 -20.42 -6.76 -11.96
C VAL A 108 -20.38 -5.34 -12.54
N GLU A 109 -21.24 -5.07 -13.52
CA GLU A 109 -21.29 -3.77 -14.22
C GLU A 109 -21.72 -2.60 -13.31
N ALA A 110 -22.48 -2.90 -12.25
CA ALA A 110 -22.88 -1.95 -11.22
C ALA A 110 -22.14 -2.24 -9.91
N LEU A 111 -21.27 -1.33 -9.49
CA LEU A 111 -20.62 -1.38 -8.17
C LEU A 111 -21.61 -0.94 -7.09
N PRO A 112 -21.77 -1.69 -5.98
CA PRO A 112 -22.64 -1.28 -4.89
C PRO A 112 -22.08 -0.02 -4.24
N VAL A 113 -22.97 0.82 -3.69
CA VAL A 113 -22.56 1.92 -2.83
C VAL A 113 -22.11 1.33 -1.49
N VAL A 114 -20.88 1.65 -1.08
CA VAL A 114 -20.24 1.06 0.10
C VAL A 114 -20.00 2.14 1.16
N ALA A 115 -20.32 1.83 2.42
CA ALA A 115 -19.93 2.60 3.59
C ALA A 115 -19.16 1.68 4.55
N PHE A 116 -18.02 2.15 5.09
CA PHE A 116 -17.16 1.37 6.01
C PHE A 116 -16.72 -0.01 5.48
N GLY A 117 -16.64 -0.18 4.15
CA GLY A 117 -16.27 -1.46 3.54
C GLY A 117 -17.41 -2.50 3.49
N GLN A 118 -18.65 -2.10 3.76
CA GLN A 118 -19.85 -2.93 3.59
C GLN A 118 -20.84 -2.25 2.60
N PRO A 119 -21.54 -3.00 1.75
CA PRO A 119 -22.62 -2.46 0.92
C PRO A 119 -23.70 -1.80 1.80
N ILE A 120 -24.19 -0.63 1.38
CA ILE A 120 -25.29 0.05 2.07
C ILE A 120 -26.58 -0.77 1.84
N PRO A 121 -27.31 -1.17 2.90
CA PRO A 121 -28.58 -1.85 2.74
C PRO A 121 -29.67 -0.88 2.26
N ASP A 122 -30.69 -1.41 1.58
CA ASP A 122 -31.89 -0.63 1.29
C ASP A 122 -32.63 -0.32 2.60
N LEU A 123 -32.86 0.97 2.84
CA LEU A 123 -33.58 1.45 4.01
C LEU A 123 -34.95 1.98 3.58
N GLU A 124 -36.00 1.53 4.27
CA GLU A 124 -37.33 2.11 4.10
C GLU A 124 -37.31 3.58 4.54
N PRO A 125 -37.94 4.51 3.79
CA PRO A 125 -38.04 5.90 4.19
C PRO A 125 -38.69 6.05 5.57
N GLY A 126 -38.05 6.79 6.47
CA GLY A 126 -38.55 7.04 7.82
C GLY A 126 -38.06 8.36 8.39
N GLU A 127 -38.85 8.96 9.27
CA GLU A 127 -38.45 10.18 9.98
C GLU A 127 -37.43 9.85 11.07
N PHE A 128 -36.45 10.74 11.27
CA PHE A 128 -35.42 10.56 12.30
C PHE A 128 -36.07 10.59 13.68
N SER A 129 -35.79 9.56 14.49
CA SER A 129 -36.20 9.52 15.88
C SER A 129 -35.03 9.15 16.76
N VAL A 130 -35.04 9.71 17.96
CA VAL A 130 -34.00 9.48 18.95
C VAL A 130 -34.46 8.35 19.87
N PRO A 131 -33.75 7.20 19.94
CA PRO A 131 -34.25 6.00 20.61
C PRO A 131 -34.61 6.21 22.09
N TRP A 132 -33.87 7.09 22.78
CA TRP A 132 -34.08 7.44 24.19
C TRP A 132 -35.12 8.55 24.42
N LEU A 133 -35.57 9.22 23.36
CA LEU A 133 -36.62 10.24 23.40
C LEU A 133 -38.00 9.65 23.07
N SER A 134 -38.06 8.35 22.74
CA SER A 134 -39.31 7.61 22.58
C SER A 134 -40.21 7.85 23.80
N ARG A 135 -41.37 8.47 23.52
CA ARG A 135 -42.34 9.05 24.48
C ARG A 135 -42.80 8.03 25.53
N HIS A 136 -42.01 7.83 26.57
CA HIS A 136 -42.49 7.42 27.90
C HIS A 136 -42.38 8.64 28.82
N GLY A 137 -43.08 9.69 28.44
CA GLY A 137 -43.00 10.98 29.12
C GLY A 137 -44.23 11.85 28.91
N GLU A 138 -45.38 11.27 28.59
CA GLU A 138 -46.66 11.94 28.77
C GLU A 138 -47.17 11.67 30.20
N GLN A 139 -46.78 12.61 31.07
CA GLN A 139 -47.49 13.11 32.25
C GLN A 139 -48.75 12.34 32.69
N SER A 140 -48.68 11.74 33.88
CA SER A 140 -49.65 12.05 34.93
C SER A 140 -49.08 11.69 36.30
N ARG A 141 -48.79 12.75 37.08
CA ARG A 141 -48.52 12.69 38.51
C ARG A 141 -49.79 12.27 39.24
N THR A 142 -49.80 11.14 39.93
CA THR A 142 -50.52 10.95 41.20
C THR A 142 -49.83 9.90 42.07
N VAL A 143 -49.47 10.31 43.30
CA VAL A 143 -49.48 9.62 44.62
C VAL A 143 -49.85 8.10 44.57
N ASP A 144 -49.21 7.16 45.26
CA ASP A 144 -48.92 7.15 46.70
C ASP A 144 -48.01 5.96 47.10
N ARG A 145 -47.47 6.12 48.31
CA ARG A 145 -46.63 5.26 49.15
C ARG A 145 -46.87 3.76 49.03
N SER A 146 -45.77 2.99 49.06
CA SER A 146 -45.48 2.11 50.21
C SER A 146 -44.05 1.57 50.20
N ARG A 147 -43.50 1.54 51.41
CA ARG A 147 -42.11 1.26 51.76
C ARG A 147 -41.93 -0.25 52.02
N PRO A 148 -40.72 -0.71 52.37
CA PRO A 148 -39.91 -1.66 51.64
C PRO A 148 -39.98 -3.08 52.27
N LYS A 149 -39.18 -4.03 51.78
CA LYS A 149 -38.05 -4.60 52.57
C LYS A 149 -37.58 -5.94 52.01
N HIS A 150 -36.27 -6.10 52.18
CA HIS A 150 -35.60 -7.35 52.61
C HIS A 150 -35.44 -8.46 51.55
N ARG A 151 -34.35 -9.24 51.55
CA ARG A 151 -33.14 -9.29 52.40
C ARG A 151 -32.17 -10.25 51.72
N LYS A 152 -30.90 -9.84 51.75
CA LYS A 152 -29.64 -10.61 51.89
C LYS A 152 -29.63 -12.08 51.44
N GLN A 153 -28.75 -12.37 50.50
CA GLN A 153 -27.38 -12.93 50.70
C GLN A 153 -27.39 -14.44 50.82
N HIS A 154 -26.50 -15.08 50.08
CA HIS A 154 -25.37 -15.88 50.57
C HIS A 154 -24.76 -16.53 49.31
N SER A 155 -23.54 -16.21 48.89
CA SER A 155 -22.22 -16.52 49.47
C SER A 155 -21.64 -17.83 48.95
N GLY A 156 -20.35 -17.79 48.61
CA GLY A 156 -19.49 -18.95 48.41
C GLY A 156 -19.46 -19.39 46.96
N HIS A 157 -18.39 -19.19 46.16
CA HIS A 157 -16.96 -19.33 46.44
C HIS A 157 -16.57 -20.71 46.93
N TRP A 158 -16.15 -21.54 45.97
CA TRP A 158 -15.20 -22.66 46.04
C TRP A 158 -14.81 -22.89 44.56
N ARG A 159 -13.57 -23.08 44.13
CA ARG A 159 -12.27 -23.25 44.78
C ARG A 159 -11.23 -23.06 43.67
#